data_AF-A0A6C0C5K8-F1
#
_entry.id   AF-A0A6C0C5K8-F1
#
_cell.length_a   1.000
_cell.length_b   1.000
_cell.length_c   1.000
_cell.angle_alpha   90.00
_cell.angle_beta   90.00
_cell.angle_gamma   90.00
#
_symmetry.space_group_name_H-M   'P 1'
#
loop_
_entity.id
_entity.type
_entity.pdbx_description
1 polymer ?
#
loop_
_entity_poly.entity_id
_entity_poly.type
_entity_poly.pdbx_seq_one_letter_code
_entity_poly.pdbx_strand_id
1 'polypeptide(L)'
;MPRKSKSSKKYTTIAKVKKLKSKSSKRSVKRSNKSSTKKSKSKSKKPGAWNAHMMSVYREMKKKNPDTKLGDAMKAAKKTYKKK
;
A
#
# COMPACT_ATOMS: atom_id res chain seq x y z
N MET A 1 1.87 -50.27 17.27
CA MET A 1 2.40 -50.82 16.00
C MET A 1 2.49 -49.73 14.95
N PRO A 2 3.68 -49.26 14.53
CA PRO A 2 3.82 -48.34 13.41
C PRO A 2 4.05 -49.10 12.09
N ARG A 3 3.24 -48.85 11.05
CA ARG A 3 3.37 -49.49 9.73
C ARG A 3 3.37 -48.47 8.58
N LYS A 4 4.54 -48.41 7.94
CA LYS A 4 4.86 -48.24 6.51
C LYS A 4 4.52 -46.93 5.78
N SER A 5 5.60 -46.29 5.32
CA SER A 5 5.69 -45.27 4.28
C SER A 5 5.27 -45.80 2.89
N LYS A 6 4.74 -44.89 2.06
CA LYS A 6 4.75 -44.92 0.58
C LYS A 6 4.80 -43.45 0.12
N SER A 7 5.96 -42.87 -0.16
CA SER A 7 6.74 -42.96 -1.41
C SER A 7 5.97 -42.62 -2.69
N SER A 8 6.44 -41.54 -3.32
CA SER A 8 6.56 -41.31 -4.76
C SER A 8 5.30 -41.03 -5.59
N LYS A 9 5.28 -39.80 -6.15
CA LYS A 9 4.95 -39.59 -7.56
C LYS A 9 5.63 -38.30 -8.06
N LYS A 10 6.92 -38.45 -8.37
CA LYS A 10 7.64 -37.53 -9.26
C LYS A 10 7.15 -37.84 -10.67
N TYR A 11 6.38 -36.92 -11.27
CA TYR A 11 6.13 -36.96 -12.71
C TYR A 11 7.26 -36.21 -13.40
N THR A 12 8.35 -36.93 -13.67
CA THR A 12 9.33 -36.54 -14.67
C THR A 12 8.99 -37.29 -15.95
N THR A 13 8.42 -36.60 -16.92
CA THR A 13 8.48 -37.05 -18.31
C THR A 13 9.15 -35.98 -19.14
N ILE A 14 10.42 -36.27 -19.42
CA ILE A 14 11.29 -35.57 -20.35
C ILE A 14 10.72 -35.83 -21.75
N ALA A 15 9.90 -34.92 -22.27
CA ALA A 15 9.52 -34.92 -23.67
C ALA A 15 10.38 -33.91 -24.43
N LYS A 16 11.50 -34.41 -24.95
CA LYS A 16 12.39 -33.71 -25.87
C LYS A 16 11.77 -33.76 -27.26
N VAL A 17 11.09 -32.70 -27.69
CA VAL A 17 10.76 -32.51 -29.10
C VAL A 17 11.33 -31.19 -29.60
N LYS A 18 12.16 -31.34 -30.63
CA LYS A 18 12.98 -30.32 -31.28
C LYS A 18 12.08 -29.30 -32.02
N LYS A 19 12.43 -28.03 -31.84
CA LYS A 19 12.61 -27.01 -32.90
C LYS A 19 11.56 -26.99 -34.02
N LEU A 20 10.61 -26.05 -33.95
CA LEU A 20 10.18 -25.29 -35.13
C LEU A 20 9.83 -23.83 -34.75
N LYS A 21 10.63 -22.95 -35.35
CA LYS A 21 10.54 -21.48 -35.36
C LYS A 21 9.33 -21.09 -36.22
N SER A 22 8.30 -20.46 -35.66
CA SER A 22 7.33 -19.73 -36.49
C SER A 22 6.68 -18.55 -35.76
N LYS A 23 6.99 -17.36 -36.31
CA LYS A 23 6.23 -16.11 -36.37
C LYS A 23 5.73 -15.51 -35.05
N SER A 24 6.42 -14.44 -34.65
CA SER A 24 5.96 -13.46 -33.67
C SER A 24 4.56 -12.95 -34.01
N SER A 25 3.53 -13.47 -33.35
CA SER A 25 2.28 -12.74 -33.21
C SER A 25 2.55 -11.58 -32.26
N LYS A 26 3.04 -10.45 -32.79
CA LYS A 26 2.96 -9.15 -32.10
C LYS A 26 1.48 -8.78 -32.03
N ARG A 27 0.74 -9.40 -31.10
CA ARG A 27 -0.52 -8.84 -30.62
C ARG A 27 -0.15 -7.61 -29.82
N SER A 28 -0.12 -6.46 -30.50
CA SER A 28 -0.05 -5.17 -29.85
C SER A 28 -1.31 -5.02 -29.00
N VAL A 29 -1.22 -5.37 -27.73
CA VAL A 29 -2.25 -5.02 -26.75
C VAL A 29 -2.24 -3.50 -26.71
N LYS A 30 -3.22 -2.87 -27.37
CA LYS A 30 -3.44 -1.43 -27.31
C LYS A 30 -3.83 -1.10 -25.87
N ARG A 31 -2.83 -0.88 -25.02
CA ARG A 31 -3.02 -0.41 -23.64
C ARG A 31 -3.62 0.97 -23.75
N SER A 32 -4.93 1.08 -23.57
CA SER A 32 -5.60 2.36 -23.46
C SER A 32 -5.04 3.06 -22.22
N ASN A 33 -4.24 4.10 -22.42
CA ASN A 33 -3.87 5.01 -21.35
C ASN A 33 -5.16 5.68 -20.86
N LYS A 34 -5.73 5.17 -19.77
CA LYS A 34 -6.81 5.82 -19.03
C LYS A 34 -6.22 7.12 -18.52
N SER A 35 -6.49 8.22 -19.23
CA SER A 35 -6.09 9.56 -18.83
C SER A 35 -6.64 9.81 -17.43
N SER A 36 -5.75 9.96 -16.45
CA SER A 36 -6.11 10.37 -15.10
C SER A 36 -6.58 11.82 -15.17
N THR A 37 -7.88 12.03 -15.34
CA THR A 37 -8.51 13.33 -15.22
C THR A 37 -8.11 13.91 -13.87
N LYS A 38 -7.21 14.90 -13.86
CA LYS A 38 -6.79 15.60 -12.65
C LYS A 38 -8.01 16.29 -12.07
N LYS A 39 -8.65 15.64 -11.09
CA LYS A 39 -9.77 16.20 -10.34
C LYS A 39 -9.30 17.53 -9.75
N SER A 40 -9.90 18.62 -10.21
CA SER A 40 -9.60 19.97 -9.74
C SER A 40 -9.78 19.99 -8.23
N LYS A 41 -8.73 20.39 -7.52
CA LYS A 41 -8.71 20.41 -6.05
C LYS A 41 -9.64 21.56 -5.62
N SER A 42 -10.89 21.24 -5.28
CA SER A 42 -11.82 22.22 -4.72
C SER A 42 -11.16 22.93 -3.54
N LYS A 43 -11.36 24.25 -3.39
CA LYS A 43 -10.86 25.04 -2.24
C LYS A 43 -11.10 24.25 -0.94
N SER A 44 -10.02 23.77 -0.33
CA SER A 44 -10.11 22.95 0.88
C SER A 44 -10.67 23.82 2.02
N LYS A 45 -11.71 23.34 2.70
CA LYS A 45 -12.25 24.01 3.89
C LYS A 45 -11.11 24.23 4.89
N LYS A 46 -11.05 25.43 5.47
CA LYS A 46 -10.07 25.75 6.52
C LYS A 46 -10.25 24.75 7.68
N PRO A 47 -9.17 24.19 8.24
CA PRO A 47 -9.27 23.29 9.37
C PRO A 47 -9.85 24.03 10.58
N GLY A 48 -10.74 23.37 11.33
CA GLY A 48 -11.27 23.92 12.58
C GLY A 48 -10.19 24.05 13.66
N ALA A 49 -10.46 24.84 14.71
CA ALA A 49 -9.52 25.13 15.80
C ALA A 49 -8.92 23.86 16.44
N TRP A 50 -9.74 22.83 16.65
CA TRP A 50 -9.30 21.53 17.14
C TRP A 50 -8.23 20.87 16.24
N ASN A 51 -8.47 20.86 14.92
CA ASN A 51 -7.55 20.23 13.98
C ASN A 51 -6.24 21.01 13.88
N ALA A 52 -6.29 22.34 13.96
CA ALA A 52 -5.10 23.18 14.01
C ALA A 52 -4.25 22.89 15.26
N HIS A 53 -4.90 22.79 16.44
CA HIS A 53 -4.23 22.44 17.69
C HIS A 53 -3.58 21.05 17.64
N MET A 54 -4.33 20.04 17.21
CA MET A 54 -3.83 18.68 17.06
C MET A 54 -2.62 18.61 16.11
N MET A 55 -2.68 19.33 14.98
CA MET A 55 -1.56 19.39 14.04
C MET A 55 -0.34 20.11 14.60
N SER A 56 -0.53 21.14 15.44
CA SER A 56 0.57 21.81 16.14
C SER A 56 1.29 20.84 17.07
N VAL A 57 0.54 20.17 17.95
CA VAL A 57 1.07 19.18 18.90
C VAL A 57 1.77 18.04 18.16
N TYR A 58 1.17 17.53 17.07
CA TYR A 58 1.78 16.49 16.26
C TYR A 58 3.13 16.92 15.67
N ARG A 59 3.22 18.14 15.12
CA ARG A 59 4.48 18.66 14.56
C ARG A 59 5.56 18.80 15.62
N GLU A 60 5.22 19.25 16.81
CA GLU A 60 6.17 19.36 17.91
C GLU A 60 6.66 17.99 18.40
N MET A 61 5.76 17.01 18.49
CA MET A 61 6.12 15.64 18.84
C MET A 61 6.97 14.98 17.74
N LYS A 62 6.63 15.21 16.47
CA LYS A 62 7.35 14.68 15.30
C LYS A 62 8.77 15.22 15.20
N LYS A 63 8.97 16.49 15.55
CA LYS A 63 10.31 17.12 15.59
C LYS A 63 11.21 16.46 16.63
N LYS A 64 10.64 16.04 17.77
CA LYS A 64 11.40 15.37 18.84
C LYS A 64 11.62 13.89 18.54
N ASN A 65 10.58 13.22 18.05
CA ASN A 65 10.56 11.79 17.79
C ASN A 65 9.89 11.53 16.43
N PRO A 66 10.64 11.17 15.37
CA PRO A 66 10.08 10.97 14.03
C PRO A 66 9.07 9.83 13.95
N ASP A 67 9.16 8.85 14.84
CA ASP A 67 8.25 7.69 14.93
C ASP A 67 6.93 8.00 15.63
N THR A 68 6.73 9.23 16.09
CA THR A 68 5.47 9.62 16.73
C THR A 68 4.29 9.46 15.78
N LYS A 69 3.27 8.77 16.30
CA LYS A 69 2.02 8.51 15.60
C LYS A 69 1.02 9.62 15.91
N LEU A 70 0.13 9.88 14.96
CA LEU A 70 -0.93 10.88 15.12
C LEU A 70 -1.82 10.56 16.33
N GLY A 71 -2.02 9.28 16.66
CA GLY A 71 -2.80 8.86 17.83
C GLY A 71 -2.22 9.35 19.16
N ASP A 72 -0.88 9.39 19.29
CA ASP A 72 -0.23 9.86 20.51
C ASP A 72 -0.35 11.39 20.62
N ALA A 73 -0.19 12.09 19.50
CA ALA A 73 -0.45 13.53 19.43
C ALA A 73 -1.90 13.88 19.74
N MET A 74 -2.86 13.05 19.32
CA MET A 74 -4.28 13.26 19.60
C MET A 74 -4.59 13.08 21.10
N LYS A 75 -3.98 12.08 21.75
CA LYS A 75 -4.07 11.90 23.22
C LYS A 75 -3.48 13.11 23.96
N ALA A 76 -2.33 13.61 23.53
CA ALA A 76 -1.70 14.78 24.12
C ALA A 76 -2.53 16.06 23.88
N ALA A 77 -3.03 16.26 22.66
CA ALA A 77 -3.88 17.38 22.30
C ALA A 77 -5.20 17.38 23.09
N LYS A 78 -5.81 16.22 23.36
CA LYS A 78 -7.01 16.13 24.21
C LYS A 78 -6.78 16.60 25.64
N LYS A 79 -5.58 16.37 26.18
CA LYS A 79 -5.22 16.80 27.54
C LYS A 79 -5.01 18.31 27.63
N THR A 80 -4.46 18.91 26.57
CA THR A 80 -4.12 20.35 26.54
C THR A 80 -5.25 21.22 26.00
N TYR A 81 -6.15 20.66 25.20
CA TYR A 81 -7.32 21.36 24.68
C TYR A 81 -8.41 21.42 25.74
N LYS A 82 -8.27 22.35 26.68
CA LYS A 82 -9.40 22.77 27.51
C LYS A 82 -10.36 23.55 26.63
N LYS A 83 -11.53 22.97 26.33
CA LYS A 83 -12.69 23.75 25.87
C LYS A 83 -13.04 24.68 27.02
N LYS A 84 -12.80 25.98 26.84
CA LYS A 84 -13.39 27.02 27.70
C LYS A 84 -14.81 27.28 27.22
#